data_AF-A0A1H7QM80-F1
#
_entry.id   AF-A0A1H7QM80-F1
#
_cell.length_a   1.000
_cell.length_b   1.000
_cell.length_c   1.000
_cell.angle_alpha   90.00
_cell.angle_beta   90.00
_cell.angle_gamma   90.00
#
_symmetry.space_group_name_H-M   'P 1'
#
loop_
_entity.id
_entity.type
_entity.pdbx_description
1 polymer ?
#
loop_
_entity_poly.entity_id
_entity_poly.type
_entity_poly.pdbx_seq_one_letter_code
_entity_poly.pdbx_strand_id
1 'polypeptide(L)'
;MAHFVEELQLEAERAILAMQTAALAARQLHARAELMRHMLTTARKVAGKPKAEAVETVVREWMDAWNLGRQDWPHIAREMEAFTAAFHDYANEPGDGNDAALRRACDALDAVLARENTSISDQMAFRSQCAHRWWELVVPVPTDLPGAKPRPSMPELDGQAPFWQSGCAGFCR
;
A
#
# COMPACT_ATOMS: atom_id res chain seq x y z
N MET A 1 25.55 39.92 -4.88
CA MET A 1 24.09 39.72 -4.71
C MET A 1 23.70 38.73 -5.77
N ALA A 2 23.00 37.64 -5.41
CA ALA A 2 22.45 36.77 -6.45
C ALA A 2 21.52 37.62 -7.34
N HIS A 3 21.55 37.39 -8.65
CA HIS A 3 20.67 38.12 -9.53
C HIS A 3 19.23 37.62 -9.33
N PHE A 4 18.24 38.52 -9.40
CA PHE A 4 16.83 38.16 -9.16
C PHE A 4 16.35 36.92 -9.94
N VAL A 5 16.86 36.71 -11.17
CA VAL A 5 16.56 35.51 -11.98
C VAL A 5 17.10 34.23 -11.32
N GLU A 6 18.32 34.25 -10.79
CA GLU A 6 18.95 33.11 -10.11
C GLU A 6 18.22 32.78 -8.79
N GLU A 7 17.78 33.81 -8.06
CA GLU A 7 16.97 33.64 -6.85
C GLU A 7 15.64 32.95 -7.17
N LEU A 8 14.94 33.38 -8.22
CA LEU A 8 13.69 32.76 -8.66
C LEU A 8 13.88 31.31 -9.14
N GLN A 9 15.00 31.00 -9.81
CA GLN A 9 15.32 29.62 -10.20
C GLN A 9 15.48 28.72 -8.98
N LEU A 10 16.23 29.17 -7.97
CA LEU A 10 16.40 28.43 -6.71
C LEU A 10 15.09 28.29 -5.93
N GLU A 11 14.21 29.30 -5.96
CA GLU A 11 12.87 29.20 -5.38
C GLU A 11 12.01 28.16 -6.10
N ALA A 12 12.02 28.15 -7.43
CA ALA A 12 11.29 27.17 -8.23
C ALA A 12 11.77 25.74 -7.97
N GLU A 13 13.09 25.50 -7.92
CA GLU A 13 13.68 24.21 -7.60
C GLU A 13 13.26 23.71 -6.21
N ARG A 14 13.29 24.60 -5.19
CA ARG A 14 12.83 24.27 -3.84
C ARG A 14 11.35 23.91 -3.80
N ALA A 15 10.51 24.66 -4.52
CA ALA A 15 9.08 24.38 -4.61
C ALA A 15 8.80 23.02 -5.28
N ILE A 16 9.53 22.69 -6.35
CA ILE A 16 9.43 21.40 -7.04
C ILE A 16 9.85 20.25 -6.11
N LEU A 17 10.97 20.39 -5.39
CA LEU A 17 11.42 19.38 -4.44
C LEU A 17 10.41 19.16 -3.31
N ALA A 18 9.81 20.24 -2.79
CA ALA A 18 8.76 20.15 -1.78
C ALA A 18 7.53 19.41 -2.31
N MET A 19 7.11 19.68 -3.55
CA MET A 19 6.02 18.97 -4.22
C MET A 19 6.33 17.48 -4.39
N GLN A 20 7.53 17.12 -4.86
CA GLN A 20 7.93 15.72 -5.03
C GLN A 20 7.91 14.97 -3.70
N THR A 21 8.45 15.57 -2.64
CA THR A 21 8.45 15.01 -1.29
C THR A 21 7.02 14.79 -0.78
N ALA A 22 6.15 15.80 -0.95
CA ALA A 22 4.75 15.69 -0.55
C ALA A 22 3.99 14.62 -1.35
N ALA A 23 4.23 14.52 -2.66
CA ALA A 23 3.58 13.53 -3.52
C ALA A 23 4.00 12.09 -3.13
N LEU A 24 5.28 11.86 -2.83
CA LEU A 24 5.78 10.58 -2.34
C LEU A 24 5.12 10.21 -1.01
N ALA A 25 5.09 11.14 -0.04
CA ALA A 25 4.45 10.92 1.26
C ALA A 25 2.95 10.63 1.11
N ALA A 26 2.25 11.39 0.26
CA ALA A 26 0.83 11.19 -0.02
C ALA A 26 0.56 9.81 -0.63
N ARG A 27 1.37 9.38 -1.62
CA ARG A 27 1.26 8.04 -2.21
C ARG A 27 1.42 6.95 -1.14
N GLN A 28 2.47 7.06 -0.32
CA GLN A 28 2.76 6.08 0.73
C GLN A 28 1.61 5.96 1.74
N LEU A 29 1.14 7.09 2.29
CA LEU A 29 0.04 7.11 3.25
C LEU A 29 -1.27 6.59 2.64
N HIS A 30 -1.58 7.03 1.42
CA HIS A 30 -2.81 6.65 0.73
C HIS A 30 -2.82 5.15 0.38
N ALA A 31 -1.71 4.60 -0.11
CA ALA A 31 -1.58 3.18 -0.37
C ALA A 31 -1.71 2.34 0.90
N ARG A 32 -1.08 2.77 2.00
CA ARG A 32 -1.21 2.09 3.30
C ARG A 32 -2.65 2.11 3.80
N ALA A 33 -3.34 3.25 3.73
CA ALA A 33 -4.74 3.38 4.13
C ALA A 33 -5.66 2.45 3.32
N GLU A 34 -5.49 2.41 2.00
CA GLU A 34 -6.26 1.52 1.13
C GLU A 34 -6.01 0.04 1.43
N LEU A 35 -4.76 -0.34 1.73
CA LEU A 35 -4.49 -1.71 2.18
C LEU A 35 -5.20 -2.01 3.50
N MET A 36 -5.13 -1.13 4.50
CA MET A 36 -5.80 -1.37 5.79
C MET A 36 -7.31 -1.56 5.60
N ARG A 37 -7.92 -0.73 4.75
CA ARG A 37 -9.33 -0.86 4.37
C ARG A 37 -9.61 -2.23 3.77
N HIS A 38 -8.80 -2.68 2.81
CA HIS A 38 -8.94 -3.98 2.17
C HIS A 38 -8.77 -5.16 3.12
N MET A 39 -7.71 -5.14 3.94
CA MET A 39 -7.45 -6.17 4.93
C MET A 39 -8.61 -6.30 5.90
N LEU A 40 -9.16 -5.18 6.37
CA LEU A 40 -10.34 -5.18 7.23
C LEU A 40 -11.57 -5.77 6.53
N THR A 41 -11.83 -5.38 5.28
CA THR A 41 -12.94 -5.95 4.49
C THR A 41 -12.77 -7.45 4.30
N THR A 42 -11.56 -7.93 4.00
CA THR A 42 -11.30 -9.36 3.80
C THR A 42 -11.42 -10.12 5.12
N ALA A 43 -10.84 -9.62 6.22
CA ALA A 43 -10.95 -10.23 7.54
C ALA A 43 -12.42 -10.36 7.99
N ARG A 44 -13.25 -9.34 7.75
CA ARG A 44 -14.69 -9.38 8.04
C ARG A 44 -15.45 -10.46 7.27
N LYS A 45 -15.04 -10.80 6.04
CA LYS A 45 -15.66 -11.89 5.26
C LYS A 45 -15.42 -13.27 5.88
N VAL A 46 -14.34 -13.42 6.64
CA VAL A 46 -13.93 -14.69 7.26
C VAL A 46 -14.01 -14.68 8.79
N ALA A 47 -14.52 -13.63 9.41
CA ALA A 47 -14.55 -13.44 10.86
C ALA A 47 -15.31 -14.55 11.61
N GLY A 48 -16.31 -15.18 10.97
CA GLY A 48 -17.06 -16.30 11.54
C GLY A 48 -16.37 -17.67 11.44
N LYS A 49 -15.18 -17.75 10.82
CA LYS A 49 -14.41 -19.00 10.70
C LYS A 49 -13.48 -19.18 11.90
N PRO A 50 -13.00 -20.41 12.18
CA PRO A 50 -11.90 -20.61 13.12
C PRO A 50 -10.69 -19.76 12.73
N LYS A 51 -10.10 -19.04 13.69
CA LYS A 51 -9.03 -18.06 13.45
C LYS A 51 -7.90 -18.61 12.57
N ALA A 52 -7.44 -19.82 12.82
CA ALA A 52 -6.38 -20.44 12.02
C ALA A 52 -6.76 -20.59 10.54
N GLU A 53 -7.99 -21.00 10.24
CA GLU A 53 -8.50 -21.12 8.87
C GLU A 53 -8.67 -19.76 8.19
N ALA A 54 -9.20 -18.79 8.93
CA ALA A 54 -9.35 -17.41 8.46
C ALA A 54 -7.99 -16.79 8.09
N VAL A 55 -7.01 -16.92 8.99
CA VAL A 55 -5.65 -16.41 8.77
C VAL A 55 -5.00 -17.08 7.56
N GLU A 56 -5.03 -18.42 7.48
CA GLU A 56 -4.43 -19.13 6.34
C GLU A 56 -5.05 -18.71 5.01
N THR A 57 -6.38 -18.56 4.97
CA THR A 57 -7.08 -18.14 3.75
C THR A 57 -6.59 -16.78 3.27
N VAL A 58 -6.54 -15.80 4.16
CA VAL A 58 -6.18 -14.42 3.80
C VAL A 58 -4.69 -14.30 3.49
N VAL A 59 -3.80 -14.96 4.24
CA VAL A 59 -2.36 -14.93 3.94
C VAL A 59 -2.07 -15.55 2.58
N ARG A 60 -2.70 -16.68 2.24
CA ARG A 60 -2.52 -17.31 0.92
C ARG A 60 -2.95 -16.38 -0.21
N GLU A 61 -4.10 -15.71 -0.08
CA GLU A 61 -4.61 -14.78 -1.09
C GLU A 61 -3.67 -13.58 -1.30
N TRP A 62 -3.19 -12.97 -0.22
CA TRP A 62 -2.31 -11.80 -0.32
C TRP A 62 -0.90 -12.13 -0.77
N MET A 63 -0.34 -13.25 -0.30
CA MET A 63 0.97 -13.71 -0.77
C MET A 63 0.94 -14.03 -2.28
N ASP A 64 -0.14 -14.65 -2.78
CA ASP A 64 -0.34 -14.84 -4.23
C ASP A 64 -0.52 -13.52 -4.98
N ALA A 65 -1.32 -12.60 -4.44
CA ALA A 65 -1.51 -11.27 -5.04
C ALA A 65 -0.19 -10.49 -5.12
N TRP A 66 0.69 -10.67 -4.14
CA TRP A 66 2.01 -10.06 -4.12
C TRP A 66 3.08 -10.82 -4.90
N ASN A 67 2.74 -11.98 -5.46
CA ASN A 67 3.69 -12.89 -6.11
C ASN A 67 4.89 -13.24 -5.20
N LEU A 68 4.62 -13.42 -3.91
CA LEU A 68 5.59 -13.82 -2.90
C LEU A 68 5.30 -15.27 -2.48
N GLY A 69 6.04 -16.23 -3.03
CA GLY A 69 5.94 -17.62 -2.62
C GLY A 69 6.32 -17.80 -1.15
N ARG A 70 5.49 -18.47 -0.34
CA ARG A 70 5.78 -18.69 1.09
C ARG A 70 7.10 -19.42 1.34
N GLN A 71 7.50 -20.30 0.43
CA GLN A 71 8.77 -21.04 0.53
C GLN A 71 9.98 -20.16 0.22
N ASP A 72 9.82 -19.22 -0.72
CA ASP A 72 10.87 -18.30 -1.14
C ASP A 72 11.02 -17.12 -0.16
N TRP A 73 9.91 -16.73 0.49
CA TRP A 73 9.82 -15.58 1.40
C TRP A 73 9.26 -15.95 2.78
N PRO A 74 9.87 -16.90 3.51
CA PRO A 74 9.31 -17.41 4.77
C PRO A 74 9.27 -16.35 5.89
N HIS A 75 10.19 -15.38 5.89
CA HIS A 75 10.18 -14.27 6.82
C HIS A 75 9.02 -13.30 6.57
N ILE A 76 8.68 -13.02 5.30
CA ILE A 76 7.53 -12.19 4.96
C ILE A 76 6.23 -12.93 5.26
N ALA A 77 6.15 -14.23 4.93
CA ALA A 77 4.99 -15.07 5.22
C ALA A 77 4.62 -15.02 6.71
N ARG A 78 5.62 -15.15 7.60
CA ARG A 78 5.41 -15.10 9.05
C ARG A 78 4.84 -13.76 9.52
N GLU A 79 5.39 -12.64 9.05
CA GLU A 79 4.85 -11.33 9.44
C GLU A 79 3.47 -11.06 8.82
N MET A 80 3.21 -11.57 7.60
CA MET A 80 1.89 -11.51 6.99
C MET A 80 0.85 -12.32 7.77
N GLU A 81 1.22 -13.48 8.33
CA GLU A 81 0.37 -14.25 9.24
C GLU A 81 0.03 -13.47 10.50
N ALA A 82 1.03 -12.87 11.16
CA ALA A 82 0.81 -12.05 12.35
C ALA A 82 -0.08 -10.84 12.06
N PHE A 83 0.17 -10.16 10.94
CA PHE A 83 -0.63 -9.03 10.46
C PHE A 83 -2.08 -9.42 10.18
N THR A 84 -2.28 -10.56 9.52
CA THR A 84 -3.62 -11.09 9.24
C THR A 84 -4.34 -11.52 10.52
N ALA A 85 -3.63 -12.14 11.47
CA ALA A 85 -4.19 -12.52 12.75
C ALA A 85 -4.65 -11.30 13.56
N ALA A 86 -3.87 -10.21 13.56
CA ALA A 86 -4.25 -8.96 14.21
C ALA A 86 -5.50 -8.35 13.55
N PHE A 87 -5.60 -8.40 12.21
CA PHE A 87 -6.81 -7.97 11.50
C PHE A 87 -8.03 -8.82 11.83
N HIS A 88 -7.87 -10.13 11.97
CA HIS A 88 -8.95 -11.02 12.39
C HIS A 88 -9.47 -10.65 13.79
N ASP A 89 -8.56 -10.42 14.74
CA ASP A 89 -8.94 -10.04 16.11
C ASP A 89 -9.62 -8.68 16.13
N TYR A 90 -9.04 -7.69 15.43
CA TYR A 90 -9.64 -6.36 15.30
C TYR A 90 -11.02 -6.39 14.61
N ALA A 91 -11.21 -7.24 13.60
CA ALA A 91 -12.48 -7.35 12.88
C ALA A 91 -13.61 -7.93 13.75
N ASN A 92 -13.27 -8.82 14.70
CA ASN A 92 -14.23 -9.43 15.62
C ASN A 92 -14.45 -8.59 16.88
N GLU A 93 -13.40 -7.93 17.38
CA GLU A 93 -13.44 -7.13 18.60
C GLU A 93 -12.61 -5.84 18.41
N PRO A 94 -13.18 -4.80 17.79
CA PRO A 94 -12.49 -3.52 17.67
C PRO A 94 -12.26 -2.89 19.05
N GLY A 95 -11.04 -2.41 19.30
CA GLY A 95 -10.68 -1.73 20.54
C GLY A 95 -9.19 -1.41 20.61
N ASP A 96 -8.79 -0.58 21.58
CA ASP A 96 -7.42 -0.04 21.69
C ASP A 96 -6.34 -1.13 21.74
N GLY A 97 -6.63 -2.25 22.41
CA GLY A 97 -5.71 -3.40 22.48
C GLY A 97 -5.44 -4.02 21.10
N ASN A 98 -6.49 -4.25 20.32
CA ASN A 98 -6.40 -4.82 18.99
C ASN A 98 -5.88 -3.79 17.96
N ASP A 99 -6.17 -2.50 18.13
CA ASP A 99 -5.57 -1.42 17.33
C ASP A 99 -4.05 -1.35 17.54
N ALA A 100 -3.59 -1.42 18.80
CA ALA A 100 -2.17 -1.44 19.11
C ALA A 100 -1.47 -2.71 18.57
N ALA A 101 -2.13 -3.87 18.62
CA ALA A 101 -1.63 -5.10 18.02
C ALA A 101 -1.50 -4.97 16.50
N LEU A 102 -2.50 -4.38 15.84
CA LEU A 102 -2.51 -4.12 14.41
C LEU A 102 -1.37 -3.21 13.98
N ARG A 103 -1.13 -2.12 14.71
CA ARG A 103 0.00 -1.20 14.46
C ARG A 103 1.34 -1.93 14.53
N ARG A 104 1.57 -2.70 15.61
CA ARG A 104 2.81 -3.48 15.78
C ARG A 104 3.02 -4.48 14.66
N ALA A 105 1.98 -5.20 14.25
CA ALA A 105 2.09 -6.18 13.19
C ALA A 105 2.34 -5.51 11.82
N CYS A 106 1.73 -4.35 11.58
CA CYS A 106 1.98 -3.54 10.39
C CYS A 106 3.44 -3.08 10.32
N ASP A 107 3.98 -2.57 11.43
CA ASP A 107 5.38 -2.09 11.48
C ASP A 107 6.38 -3.24 11.34
N ALA A 108 6.08 -4.42 11.88
CA ALA A 108 6.90 -5.61 11.70
C ALA A 108 6.93 -6.08 10.23
N LEU A 109 5.77 -6.08 9.56
CA LEU A 109 5.68 -6.44 8.15
C LEU A 109 6.41 -5.43 7.25
N ASP A 110 6.28 -4.12 7.50
CA ASP A 110 7.07 -3.10 6.80
C ASP A 110 8.57 -3.28 7.04
N ALA A 111 8.99 -3.62 8.27
CA ALA A 111 10.40 -3.81 8.60
C ALA A 111 11.04 -5.01 7.87
N VAL A 112 10.30 -6.08 7.60
CA VAL A 112 10.83 -7.21 6.79
C VAL A 112 10.82 -6.89 5.30
N LEU A 113 9.80 -6.18 4.80
CA LEU A 113 9.73 -5.74 3.41
C LEU A 113 10.83 -4.72 3.08
N ALA A 114 11.19 -3.85 4.02
CA ALA A 114 12.26 -2.88 3.86
C ALA A 114 13.63 -3.53 3.60
N ARG A 115 13.87 -4.73 4.13
CA ARG A 115 15.10 -5.51 3.86
C ARG A 115 15.20 -5.95 2.40
N GLU A 116 14.06 -6.05 1.74
CA GLU A 116 13.91 -6.38 0.32
C GLU A 116 13.73 -5.13 -0.55
N ASN A 117 14.06 -3.94 -0.02
CA ASN A 117 13.92 -2.65 -0.70
C ASN A 117 12.50 -2.33 -1.19
N THR A 118 11.49 -2.76 -0.43
CA THR A 118 10.09 -2.47 -0.70
C THR A 118 9.34 -2.13 0.59
N SER A 119 8.08 -1.73 0.47
CA SER A 119 7.18 -1.48 1.60
C SER A 119 5.83 -2.15 1.37
N ILE A 120 5.01 -2.21 2.42
CA ILE A 120 3.59 -2.60 2.31
C ILE A 120 2.87 -1.70 1.29
N SER A 121 3.13 -0.40 1.34
CA SER A 121 2.56 0.59 0.42
C SER A 121 2.93 0.31 -1.03
N ASP A 122 4.16 -0.10 -1.30
CA ASP A 122 4.60 -0.46 -2.66
C ASP A 122 3.97 -1.75 -3.14
N GLN A 123 3.84 -2.76 -2.27
CA GLN A 123 3.10 -3.97 -2.60
C GLN A 123 1.63 -3.64 -2.95
N MET A 124 0.99 -2.76 -2.18
CA MET A 124 -0.35 -2.27 -2.49
C MET A 124 -0.39 -1.47 -3.79
N ALA A 125 0.55 -0.54 -4.00
CA ALA A 125 0.55 0.36 -5.14
C ALA A 125 0.83 -0.34 -6.48
N PHE A 126 1.71 -1.34 -6.48
CA PHE A 126 2.12 -2.00 -7.71
C PHE A 126 1.29 -3.24 -8.05
N ARG A 127 0.70 -3.90 -7.06
CA ARG A 127 0.10 -5.23 -7.25
C ARG A 127 -1.39 -5.31 -6.95
N SER A 128 -1.96 -4.30 -6.29
CA SER A 128 -3.40 -4.27 -6.01
C SER A 128 -4.21 -3.89 -7.25
N GLN A 129 -5.35 -4.57 -7.42
CA GLN A 129 -6.36 -4.21 -8.41
C GLN A 129 -7.08 -2.90 -8.08
N CYS A 130 -6.97 -2.42 -6.83
CA CYS A 130 -7.45 -1.10 -6.41
C CYS A 130 -6.32 -0.10 -6.29
N ALA A 131 -5.20 -0.32 -7.01
CA ALA A 131 -4.18 0.71 -7.09
C ALA A 131 -4.73 1.97 -7.75
N HIS A 132 -4.33 3.14 -7.27
CA HIS A 132 -4.75 4.40 -7.86
C HIS A 132 -3.76 4.77 -8.97
N ARG A 133 -4.26 5.06 -10.16
CA ARG A 133 -3.40 5.25 -11.35
C ARG A 133 -2.42 6.40 -11.18
N TRP A 134 -2.77 7.42 -10.40
CA TRP A 134 -1.87 8.54 -10.11
C TRP A 134 -0.63 8.14 -9.29
N TRP A 135 -0.67 7.04 -8.53
CA TRP A 135 0.51 6.55 -7.82
C TRP A 135 1.67 6.23 -8.77
N GLU A 136 1.36 5.81 -10.00
CA GLU A 136 2.33 5.48 -11.04
C GLU A 136 2.97 6.74 -11.67
N LEU A 137 2.28 7.88 -11.58
CA LEU A 137 2.83 9.18 -11.98
C LEU A 137 3.86 9.68 -10.96
N VAL A 138 3.78 9.24 -9.71
CA VAL A 138 4.72 9.60 -8.63
C VAL A 138 5.88 8.61 -8.58
N VAL A 139 5.58 7.30 -8.56
CA VAL A 139 6.58 6.23 -8.62
C VAL A 139 6.13 5.23 -9.68
N PRO A 140 6.81 5.15 -10.83
CA PRO A 140 6.45 4.22 -11.90
C PRO A 140 6.45 2.77 -11.41
N VAL A 141 5.55 1.96 -11.95
CA VAL A 141 5.57 0.52 -11.73
C VAL A 141 6.88 -0.04 -12.32
N PRO A 142 7.66 -0.84 -11.56
CA PRO A 142 8.86 -1.46 -12.09
C PRO A 142 8.52 -2.32 -13.32
N THR A 143 9.27 -2.16 -14.41
CA THR A 143 9.02 -2.87 -15.67
C THR A 143 9.28 -4.37 -15.57
N ASP A 144 10.12 -4.76 -14.63
CA ASP A 144 10.53 -6.13 -14.33
C ASP A 144 9.76 -6.73 -13.14
N LEU A 145 8.69 -6.07 -12.67
CA LEU A 145 7.91 -6.53 -11.53
C LEU A 145 7.40 -7.97 -11.75
N PRO A 146 7.90 -8.96 -10.98
CA PRO A 146 7.53 -10.36 -11.20
C PRO A 146 6.02 -10.56 -11.04
N GLY A 147 5.37 -11.24 -11.98
CA GLY A 147 3.94 -11.52 -11.90
C GLY A 147 3.05 -10.30 -12.09
N ALA A 148 3.47 -9.31 -12.90
CA ALA A 148 2.62 -8.18 -13.29
C ALA A 148 1.32 -8.66 -13.97
N LYS A 149 0.24 -8.76 -13.19
CA LYS A 149 -1.10 -9.10 -13.68
C LYS A 149 -1.74 -7.82 -14.28
N PRO A 150 -2.50 -7.91 -15.39
CA PRO A 150 -3.32 -6.79 -15.85
C PRO A 150 -4.25 -6.31 -14.73
N ARG A 151 -4.39 -4.99 -14.57
CA ARG A 151 -5.24 -4.36 -13.54
C ARG A 151 -6.42 -3.61 -14.20
N PRO A 152 -7.41 -4.33 -14.76
CA PRO A 152 -8.48 -3.75 -15.56
C PRO A 152 -9.45 -2.87 -14.76
N SER A 153 -9.47 -3.01 -13.44
CA SER A 153 -10.31 -2.23 -12.52
C SER A 153 -9.70 -0.88 -12.12
N MET A 154 -8.46 -0.59 -12.51
CA MET A 154 -7.84 0.70 -12.21
C MET A 154 -8.45 1.78 -13.09
N PRO A 155 -9.00 2.88 -12.52
CA PRO A 155 -9.52 3.97 -13.32
C PRO A 155 -8.41 4.58 -14.17
N GLU A 156 -8.74 4.95 -15.41
CA GLU A 156 -7.81 5.68 -16.27
C GLU A 156 -7.47 7.06 -15.69
N LEU A 157 -6.36 7.63 -16.14
CA LEU A 157 -6.01 9.00 -15.80
C LEU A 157 -6.96 9.94 -16.53
N ASP A 158 -7.71 10.74 -15.77
CA ASP A 158 -8.49 11.83 -16.32
C ASP A 158 -7.53 12.96 -16.71
N GLY A 159 -7.21 13.06 -18.00
CA GLY A 159 -6.29 14.08 -18.52
C GLY A 159 -6.73 15.53 -18.32
N GLN A 160 -7.91 15.77 -17.73
CA GLN A 160 -8.42 17.11 -17.39
C GLN A 160 -8.30 17.43 -15.90
N ALA A 161 -8.21 16.43 -15.02
CA ALA A 161 -8.13 16.64 -13.58
C ALA A 161 -6.67 16.72 -13.11
N PRO A 162 -6.39 17.43 -11.98
CA PRO A 162 -5.10 17.31 -11.31
C PRO A 162 -4.78 15.84 -11.02
N PHE A 163 -3.50 15.47 -11.09
CA PHE A 163 -3.11 14.07 -11.02
C PHE A 163 -3.58 13.39 -9.71
N TRP A 164 -3.61 14.09 -8.57
CA TRP A 164 -4.10 13.55 -7.29
C TRP A 164 -5.62 13.29 -7.25
N GLN A 165 -6.38 13.84 -8.20
CA GLN A 165 -7.81 13.57 -8.40
C GLN A 165 -8.05 12.51 -9.50
N SER A 166 -7.05 12.31 -10.36
CA SER A 166 -7.06 11.32 -11.44
C SER A 166 -6.87 9.90 -10.90
N GLY A 167 -7.56 8.91 -11.46
CA GLY A 167 -7.27 7.51 -11.14
C GLY A 167 -7.72 7.01 -9.76
N CYS A 168 -8.47 7.81 -8.99
CA CYS A 168 -9.11 7.41 -7.73
C CYS A 168 -10.55 6.97 -7.99
N ALA A 169 -10.87 5.70 -7.74
CA ALA A 169 -12.22 5.19 -7.89
C ALA A 169 -13.16 5.86 -6.88
N GLY A 170 -14.41 6.14 -7.28
CA GLY A 170 -15.35 6.87 -6.41
C GLY A 170 -15.61 6.19 -5.05
N PHE A 171 -15.52 4.86 -4.98
CA PHE A 171 -15.68 4.11 -3.72
C PHE A 171 -14.46 4.18 -2.79
N CYS A 172 -13.33 4.73 -3.24
CA CYS A 172 -12.15 4.99 -2.42
C CYS A 172 -12.13 6.43 -1.84
N ARG A 173 -13.13 7.26 -2.16
CA ARG A 173 -13.24 8.65 -1.67
C ARG A 173 -14.05 8.75 -0.39
#